data_AF-A0A960JYF3-F1
#
_entry.id   AF-A0A960JYF3-F1
#
_cell.length_a   1.000
_cell.length_b   1.000
_cell.length_c   1.000
_cell.angle_alpha   90.00
_cell.angle_beta   90.00
_cell.angle_gamma   90.00
#
_symmetry.space_group_name_H-M   'P 1'
#
loop_
_entity.id
_entity.type
_entity.pdbx_description
1 polymer ?
#
loop_
_entity_poly.entity_id
_entity_poly.type
_entity_poly.pdbx_seq_one_letter_code
_entity_poly.pdbx_strand_id
1 'polypeptide(L)' 'AKGMSEIARVAGLGRESLYKALSPEGNPEFATVLKVLRALGLRLHAKAG' A
#
# COMPACT_ATOMS: atom_id res chain seq x y z
N ALA A 1 15.95 3.91 -0.82
CA ALA A 1 14.53 3.52 -0.88
C ALA A 1 14.15 2.85 0.43
N LYS A 2 12.99 3.19 1.03
CA LYS A 2 12.40 2.30 2.05
C LYS A 2 12.03 1.00 1.34
N GLY A 3 12.62 -0.12 1.74
CA GLY A 3 12.33 -1.39 1.07
C GLY A 3 10.86 -1.79 1.27
N MET A 4 10.29 -2.56 0.34
CA MET A 4 8.91 -3.07 0.45
C MET A 4 8.67 -3.86 1.76
N SER A 5 9.71 -4.49 2.31
CA SER A 5 9.66 -5.12 3.64
C SER A 5 9.36 -4.12 4.77
N GLU A 6 9.90 -2.90 4.72
CA GLU A 6 9.60 -1.85 5.71
C GLU A 6 8.17 -1.34 5.54
N ILE A 7 7.74 -1.14 4.29
CA ILE A 7 6.38 -0.70 3.97
C ILE A 7 5.36 -1.72 4.50
N ALA A 8 5.57 -3.01 4.25
CA ALA A 8 4.71 -4.08 4.76
C ALA A 8 4.59 -4.02 6.29
N ARG A 9 5.72 -3.87 6.99
CA ARG A 9 5.77 -3.76 8.45
C ARG A 9 5.00 -2.54 8.97
N VAL A 10 5.23 -1.36 8.40
CA VAL A 10 4.58 -0.11 8.82
C VAL A 10 3.08 -0.12 8.45
N ALA A 11 2.71 -0.69 7.32
CA ALA A 11 1.32 -0.84 6.87
C ALA A 11 0.54 -1.92 7.65
N GLY A 12 1.22 -2.75 8.47
CA GLY A 12 0.60 -3.88 9.16
C GLY A 12 0.14 -4.97 8.21
N LEU A 13 0.91 -5.23 7.15
CA LEU A 13 0.61 -6.20 6.11
C LEU A 13 1.70 -7.28 6.06
N GLY A 14 1.31 -8.52 5.73
CA GLY A 14 2.27 -9.54 5.35
C GLY A 14 3.02 -9.12 4.08
N ARG A 15 4.32 -9.42 3.99
CA ARG A 15 5.14 -9.09 2.80
C ARG A 15 4.55 -9.71 1.53
N GLU A 16 4.22 -11.00 1.58
CA GLU A 16 3.63 -11.73 0.45
C GLU A 16 2.26 -11.16 0.07
N SER A 17 1.40 -10.90 1.07
CA SER A 17 0.09 -10.27 0.83
C SER A 17 0.23 -8.89 0.19
N LEU A 18 1.20 -8.08 0.62
CA LEU A 18 1.49 -6.77 0.01
C LEU A 18 1.94 -6.94 -1.44
N TYR A 19 2.85 -7.87 -1.73
CA TYR A 19 3.32 -8.13 -3.09
C TYR A 19 2.20 -8.63 -4.00
N LYS A 20 1.35 -9.54 -3.52
CA LYS A 20 0.20 -10.04 -4.28
C LYS A 20 -0.85 -8.96 -4.51
N ALA A 21 -1.10 -8.10 -3.53
CA ALA A 21 -2.09 -7.04 -3.64
C ALA A 21 -1.63 -5.93 -4.61
N LEU A 22 -0.32 -5.70 -4.75
CA LEU A 22 0.24 -4.64 -5.60
C LEU A 22 0.91 -5.18 -6.88
N SER A 23 0.76 -6.47 -7.20
CA SER A 23 1.23 -7.02 -8.47
C SER A 23 0.39 -6.50 -9.64
N PRO A 24 0.84 -6.65 -10.90
CA PRO A 24 0.06 -6.22 -12.06
C PRO A 24 -1.34 -6.85 -12.14
N GLU A 25 -1.48 -8.08 -11.67
CA GLU A 25 -2.73 -8.84 -11.61
C GLU A 25 -3.42 -8.74 -10.23
N GLY A 26 -2.88 -7.93 -9.32
CA GLY A 26 -3.38 -7.77 -7.97
C GLY A 26 -4.73 -7.06 -7.93
N ASN A 27 -5.55 -7.42 -6.96
CA ASN A 27 -6.80 -6.73 -6.65
C ASN A 27 -6.78 -6.22 -5.20
N PRO A 28 -6.08 -5.11 -4.93
CA PRO A 28 -5.96 -4.60 -3.57
C PRO A 28 -7.30 -4.00 -3.11
N GLU A 29 -7.75 -4.36 -1.92
CA GLU A 29 -8.80 -3.60 -1.25
C GLU A 29 -8.37 -2.13 -1.10
N PHE A 30 -9.31 -1.20 -1.19
CA PHE A 30 -9.01 0.22 -1.03
C PHE A 30 -8.34 0.54 0.32
N ALA A 31 -8.70 -0.19 1.38
CA ALA A 31 -8.06 -0.09 2.69
C ALA A 31 -6.56 -0.43 2.65
N THR A 32 -6.15 -1.41 1.83
CA THR A 32 -4.75 -1.78 1.62
C THR A 32 -3.99 -0.65 0.95
N VAL A 33 -4.58 -0.03 -0.08
CA VAL A 33 -3.99 1.14 -0.76
C VAL A 33 -3.77 2.28 0.24
N LEU A 34 -4.77 2.60 1.07
CA LEU A 34 -4.65 3.66 2.08
C LEU A 34 -3.58 3.37 3.16
N LYS A 35 -3.40 2.10 3.56
CA LYS A 35 -2.33 1.71 4.50
C LYS A 35 -0.95 1.91 3.88
N VAL A 36 -0.78 1.51 2.61
CA VAL A 36 0.48 1.68 1.88
C VAL A 36 0.82 3.16 1.68
N LEU A 37 -0.14 3.97 1.25
CA LEU A 37 0.06 5.42 1.11
C LEU A 37 0.54 6.06 2.43
N ARG A 38 -0.09 5.70 3.56
CA ARG A 38 0.33 6.17 4.88
C ARG A 38 1.74 5.70 5.26
N ALA A 39 2.09 4.45 5.00
CA ALA A 39 3.43 3.91 5.26
C ALA A 39 4.53 4.61 4.44
N LEU A 40 4.17 5.11 3.25
CA LEU A 40 5.02 5.93 2.39
C LEU A 40 5.08 7.41 2.80
N GLY A 41 4.28 7.84 3.79
CA GLY A 41 4.16 9.25 4.18
C GLY A 41 3.34 10.09 3.20
N LEU A 42 2.55 9.45 2.33
CA LEU A 42 1.70 10.11 1.33
C LEU A 42 0.29 10.36 1.89
N ARG A 43 -0.36 11.39 1.36
CA ARG A 43 -1.78 11.69 1.63
C ARG A 43 -2.57 11.60 0.33
N LEU A 44 -3.66 10.85 0.36
CA LEU A 44 -4.60 10.81 -0.74
C LEU A 44 -5.39 12.13 -0.78
N HIS A 45 -5.43 12.77 -1.94
CA HIS A 45 -6.32 13.90 -2.22
C HIS A 45 -7.23 13.54 -3.38
N ALA A 46 -8.54 13.65 -3.17
CA ALA A 46 -9.54 13.49 -4.21
C ALA A 46 -10.16 14.85 -4.51
N LYS A 47 -10.33 15.14 -5.80
CA LYS A 47 -10.97 16.36 -6.29
C LYS A 47 -12.11 15.96 -7.23
N ALA A 48 -13.28 16.55 -7.03
CA ALA A 48 -14.36 16.42 -8.01
C ALA A 48 -13.98 17.17 -9.29
N GLY A 49 -14.27 16.57 -10.44
CA GLY A 49 -14.15 17.22 -11.75
C GLY A 49 -14.96 18.49 -11.81
#